data_AF-A0A944AJ99-F1
#
_entry.id   AF-A0A944AJ99-F1
#
_cell.length_a   1.000
_cell.length_b   1.000
_cell.length_c   1.000
_cell.angle_alpha   90.00
_cell.angle_beta   90.00
_cell.angle_gamma   90.00
#
_symmetry.space_group_name_H-M   'P 1'
#
loop_
_entity.id
_entity.type
_entity.pdbx_description
1 polymer ?
#
loop_
_entity_poly.entity_id
_entity_poly.type
_entity_poly.pdbx_seq_one_letter_code
_entity_poly.pdbx_strand_id
1 'polypeptide(L)'
;DHVEGFAPEVAWVTHGGLNPLQERLCVRPTSETLFCDFYKNDIHSYRDLPKVYNQWCSVVRWEKETRPFLRSREFLWQEGHTAHATAQEAEERTIQMLNVYADFCEEVLAMPVIRGRKTDKEKFAGAEATYTIEALMHDGKALQSGTSHNFGDGFAKAFGIQFTDKDNTLKYVHQTSWGMTTRLIGAIIMVHGDNSGLVLPPLVAPTQVMIVPIMQKKEGVLEKAAELKELLAAKGCRVKVDDADKSPGWKFSEQEMRGIPIRVEIGPKDIEANKCILVRRDNHEKMEISLDELGDKVTELLETIQKDMLVRAREHRDAHTYVATNMDELEKILNETPGFVKAMWCGEQECEDIIKEKYSATSRCMPFEQEQLSDTCVCCGKPAKKMVYWGRAY
;
A
#
# COMPACT_ATOMS: atom_id res chain seq x y z
N ASP A 1 -25.79 5.62 -8.39
CA ASP A 1 -24.48 5.71 -7.69
C ASP A 1 -23.58 4.48 -7.90
N HIS A 2 -23.67 3.39 -7.11
CA HIS A 2 -22.71 2.27 -7.20
C HIS A 2 -22.67 1.61 -8.59
N VAL A 3 -23.83 1.26 -9.15
CA VAL A 3 -23.93 0.63 -10.49
C VAL A 3 -23.43 1.58 -11.59
N GLU A 4 -23.74 2.87 -11.50
CA GLU A 4 -23.31 3.86 -12.49
C GLU A 4 -21.79 4.11 -12.45
N GLY A 5 -21.19 4.06 -11.26
CA GLY A 5 -19.74 4.21 -11.07
C GLY A 5 -18.93 3.08 -11.74
N PHE A 6 -19.44 1.85 -11.76
CA PHE A 6 -18.75 0.69 -12.34
C PHE A 6 -19.24 0.29 -13.74
N ALA A 7 -20.40 0.79 -14.18
CA ALA A 7 -20.99 0.45 -15.49
C ALA A 7 -20.02 0.55 -16.69
N PRO A 8 -19.10 1.54 -16.78
CA PRO A 8 -18.15 1.59 -17.90
C PRO A 8 -16.97 0.60 -17.79
N GLU A 9 -16.76 -0.01 -16.63
CA GLU A 9 -15.54 -0.79 -16.31
C GLU A 9 -15.80 -2.29 -16.09
N VAL A 10 -17.04 -2.77 -16.26
CA VAL A 10 -17.38 -4.17 -16.02
C VAL A 10 -17.14 -5.06 -17.25
N ALA A 11 -16.63 -6.27 -17.01
CA ALA A 11 -16.57 -7.32 -18.02
C ALA A 11 -17.83 -8.20 -17.94
N TRP A 12 -18.49 -8.40 -19.09
CA TRP A 12 -19.72 -9.19 -19.19
C TRP A 12 -19.46 -10.56 -19.83
N VAL A 13 -19.92 -11.62 -19.18
CA VAL A 13 -20.03 -12.96 -19.75
C VAL A 13 -21.43 -13.12 -20.30
N THR A 14 -21.54 -13.33 -21.61
CA THR A 14 -22.83 -13.44 -22.32
C THR A 14 -23.06 -14.83 -22.91
N HIS A 15 -22.04 -15.69 -22.92
CA HIS A 15 -22.10 -17.04 -23.48
C HIS A 15 -21.50 -18.06 -22.51
N GLY A 16 -22.14 -19.23 -22.39
CA GLY A 16 -21.63 -20.40 -21.68
C GLY A 16 -21.41 -21.54 -22.67
N GLY A 17 -20.14 -21.85 -22.99
CA GLY A 17 -19.82 -22.69 -24.13
C GLY A 17 -20.22 -21.99 -25.44
N LEU A 18 -21.08 -22.63 -26.24
CA LEU A 18 -21.57 -22.07 -27.52
C LEU A 18 -22.94 -21.39 -27.41
N ASN A 19 -23.60 -21.45 -26.25
CA ASN A 19 -24.96 -20.95 -26.08
C ASN A 19 -24.98 -19.57 -25.40
N PRO A 20 -25.79 -18.61 -25.87
CA PRO A 20 -26.09 -17.39 -25.13
C PRO A 20 -26.70 -17.71 -23.76
N LEU A 21 -26.28 -16.98 -22.72
CA LEU A 21 -26.86 -17.07 -21.39
C LEU A 21 -28.24 -16.39 -21.34
N GLN A 22 -29.15 -16.91 -20.52
CA GLN A 22 -30.46 -16.28 -20.29
C GLN A 22 -30.32 -14.88 -19.68
N GLU A 23 -29.34 -14.72 -18.80
CA GLU A 23 -28.94 -13.44 -18.23
C GLU A 23 -27.42 -13.30 -18.34
N ARG A 24 -26.95 -12.11 -18.69
CA ARG A 24 -25.52 -11.81 -18.71
C ARG A 24 -24.96 -11.84 -17.28
N LEU A 25 -23.79 -12.42 -17.10
CA LEU A 25 -23.10 -12.43 -15.83
C LEU A 25 -22.03 -11.34 -15.82
N CYS A 26 -21.91 -10.61 -14.72
CA CYS A 26 -20.86 -9.62 -14.52
C CYS A 26 -19.67 -10.29 -13.81
N VAL A 27 -18.46 -10.14 -14.36
CA VAL A 27 -17.24 -10.46 -13.60
C VAL A 27 -17.07 -9.36 -12.56
N ARG A 28 -16.99 -9.74 -11.28
CA ARG A 28 -16.97 -8.78 -10.17
C ARG A 28 -15.87 -7.70 -10.35
N PRO A 29 -16.24 -6.40 -10.39
CA PRO A 29 -15.28 -5.32 -10.21
C PRO A 29 -14.95 -5.09 -8.72
N THR A 30 -15.86 -5.56 -7.86
CA THR A 30 -15.85 -5.56 -6.39
C THR A 30 -17.05 -6.41 -5.91
N SER A 31 -17.10 -6.85 -4.65
CA SER A 31 -18.08 -7.83 -4.19
C SER A 31 -19.22 -7.26 -3.32
N GLU A 32 -19.42 -5.94 -3.23
CA GLU A 32 -20.47 -5.36 -2.35
C GLU A 32 -21.85 -5.95 -2.61
N THR A 33 -22.28 -6.07 -3.86
CA THR A 33 -23.61 -6.61 -4.20
C THR A 33 -23.76 -8.07 -3.77
N LEU A 34 -22.71 -8.88 -3.97
CA LEU A 34 -22.67 -10.30 -3.57
C LEU A 34 -22.76 -10.45 -2.04
N PHE A 35 -22.04 -9.60 -1.30
CA PHE A 35 -22.12 -9.58 0.17
C PHE A 35 -23.46 -9.07 0.69
N CYS A 36 -24.08 -8.10 0.01
CA CYS A 36 -25.41 -7.62 0.39
C CYS A 36 -26.47 -8.72 0.24
N ASP A 37 -26.45 -9.47 -0.86
CA ASP A 37 -27.36 -10.62 -1.06
C ASP A 37 -27.12 -11.72 -0.01
N PHE A 38 -25.84 -11.98 0.33
CA PHE A 38 -25.50 -12.91 1.40
C PHE A 38 -26.04 -12.45 2.76
N TYR A 39 -25.76 -11.20 3.17
CA TYR A 39 -26.17 -10.66 4.47
C TYR A 39 -27.68 -10.57 4.62
N LYS A 40 -28.42 -10.25 3.55
CA LYS A 40 -29.89 -10.23 3.56
C LYS A 40 -30.49 -11.56 4.01
N ASN A 41 -29.86 -12.67 3.60
CA ASN A 41 -30.35 -14.01 3.89
C ASN A 41 -29.82 -14.57 5.22
N ASP A 42 -28.71 -14.04 5.74
CA ASP A 42 -28.00 -14.60 6.90
C ASP A 42 -28.19 -13.78 8.19
N ILE A 43 -28.59 -12.51 8.09
CA ILE A 43 -28.77 -11.62 9.24
C ILE A 43 -30.25 -11.48 9.57
N HIS A 44 -30.65 -11.82 10.79
CA HIS A 44 -32.04 -11.75 11.25
C HIS A 44 -32.20 -11.11 12.63
N SER A 45 -31.20 -11.24 13.52
CA SER A 45 -31.20 -10.75 14.89
C SER A 45 -29.91 -10.01 15.22
N TYR A 46 -29.93 -9.13 16.23
CA TYR A 46 -28.72 -8.50 16.76
C TYR A 46 -27.65 -9.52 17.20
N ARG A 47 -28.05 -10.77 17.47
CA ARG A 47 -27.13 -11.87 17.81
C ARG A 47 -26.28 -12.35 16.64
N ASP A 48 -26.69 -12.06 15.42
CA ASP A 48 -25.94 -12.40 14.21
C ASP A 48 -24.84 -11.37 13.92
N LEU A 49 -24.83 -10.25 14.65
CA LEU A 49 -23.93 -9.12 14.46
C LEU A 49 -22.85 -9.07 15.57
N PRO A 50 -21.64 -8.56 15.26
CA PRO A 50 -21.21 -8.11 13.94
C PRO A 50 -20.85 -9.28 13.02
N LYS A 51 -21.11 -9.11 11.72
CA LYS A 51 -20.53 -9.96 10.66
C LYS A 51 -19.23 -9.33 10.22
N VAL A 52 -18.13 -10.08 10.28
CA VAL A 52 -16.80 -9.61 9.88
C VAL A 52 -16.18 -10.62 8.93
N TYR A 53 -16.19 -10.31 7.63
CA TYR A 53 -15.67 -11.19 6.59
C TYR A 53 -14.54 -10.54 5.82
N ASN A 54 -13.67 -11.39 5.30
CA ASN A 54 -12.54 -11.02 4.46
C ASN A 54 -12.37 -12.08 3.37
N GLN A 55 -12.07 -11.66 2.14
CA GLN A 55 -11.67 -12.57 1.08
C GLN A 55 -10.41 -12.09 0.35
N TRP A 56 -9.66 -13.05 -0.17
CA TRP A 56 -8.54 -12.85 -1.07
C TRP A 56 -8.95 -13.38 -2.44
N CYS A 57 -8.91 -12.53 -3.46
CA CYS A 57 -9.39 -12.90 -4.78
C CYS A 57 -8.78 -12.03 -5.89
N SER A 58 -9.09 -12.37 -7.14
CA SER A 58 -8.97 -11.43 -8.25
C SER A 58 -10.30 -10.72 -8.52
N VAL A 59 -10.18 -9.50 -9.02
CA VAL A 59 -11.27 -8.69 -9.57
C VAL A 59 -10.87 -8.16 -10.94
N VAL A 60 -11.88 -7.84 -11.76
CA VAL A 60 -11.67 -7.33 -13.12
C VAL A 60 -12.30 -5.94 -13.25
N ARG A 61 -11.49 -4.95 -13.64
CA ARG A 61 -11.93 -3.59 -14.01
C ARG A 61 -11.34 -3.23 -15.35
N TRP A 62 -12.18 -2.87 -16.32
CA TRP A 62 -11.78 -2.64 -17.71
C TRP A 62 -11.18 -1.25 -17.93
N GLU A 63 -10.11 -0.98 -17.19
CA GLU A 63 -9.33 0.25 -17.23
C GLU A 63 -8.75 0.52 -18.62
N LYS A 64 -8.77 1.80 -19.04
CA LYS A 64 -8.29 2.25 -20.36
C LYS A 64 -6.77 2.17 -20.48
N GLU A 65 -6.06 2.57 -19.43
CA GLU A 65 -4.60 2.59 -19.36
C GLU A 65 -4.12 1.62 -18.28
N THR A 66 -3.05 0.88 -18.54
CA THR A 66 -2.45 -0.04 -17.58
C THR A 66 -1.03 0.37 -17.23
N ARG A 67 -0.69 0.19 -15.95
CA ARG A 67 0.65 0.35 -15.39
C ARG A 67 0.88 -0.86 -14.48
N PRO A 68 1.90 -1.70 -14.71
CA PRO A 68 2.13 -2.90 -13.92
C PRO A 68 2.03 -2.64 -12.41
N PHE A 69 1.29 -3.49 -11.71
CA PHE A 69 0.87 -3.37 -10.31
C PHE A 69 -0.05 -2.18 -9.99
N LEU A 70 0.22 -0.98 -10.50
CA LEU A 70 -0.53 0.23 -10.12
C LEU A 70 -1.95 0.26 -10.66
N ARG A 71 -2.12 -0.25 -11.88
CA ARG A 71 -3.40 -0.31 -12.59
C ARG A 71 -3.35 -1.42 -13.63
N SER A 72 -4.06 -2.51 -13.40
CA SER A 72 -4.20 -3.63 -14.34
C SER A 72 -5.67 -4.00 -14.49
N ARG A 73 -6.01 -4.65 -15.61
CA ARG A 73 -7.40 -5.05 -15.87
C ARG A 73 -7.88 -6.13 -14.92
N GLU A 74 -7.01 -7.08 -14.61
CA GLU A 74 -7.19 -8.01 -13.51
C GLU A 74 -6.11 -7.72 -12.47
N PHE A 75 -6.50 -7.70 -11.20
CA PHE A 75 -5.55 -7.57 -10.09
C PHE A 75 -5.99 -8.44 -8.92
N LEU A 76 -5.00 -8.88 -8.16
CA LEU A 76 -5.23 -9.56 -6.89
C LEU A 76 -5.46 -8.51 -5.81
N TRP A 77 -6.42 -8.76 -4.95
CA TRP A 77 -6.68 -7.92 -3.80
C TRP A 77 -7.25 -8.70 -2.63
N GLN A 78 -7.22 -8.02 -1.50
CA GLN A 78 -7.99 -8.35 -0.34
C GLN A 78 -9.15 -7.37 -0.26
N GLU A 79 -10.35 -7.87 -0.03
CA GLU A 79 -11.53 -7.06 0.29
C GLU A 79 -12.22 -7.60 1.55
N GLY A 80 -12.52 -6.71 2.47
CA GLY A 80 -13.21 -7.01 3.71
C GLY A 80 -14.57 -6.35 3.69
N HIS A 81 -15.59 -7.07 4.17
CA HIS A 81 -16.97 -6.63 4.21
C HIS A 81 -17.52 -6.93 5.60
N THR A 82 -18.16 -5.94 6.21
CA THR A 82 -18.72 -6.08 7.55
C THR A 82 -20.14 -5.53 7.64
N ALA A 83 -20.89 -6.05 8.60
CA ALA A 83 -22.20 -5.54 8.99
C ALA A 83 -22.27 -5.44 10.52
N HIS A 84 -22.79 -4.30 11.00
CA HIS A 84 -22.80 -3.90 12.41
C HIS A 84 -24.20 -3.48 12.85
N ALA A 85 -24.46 -3.55 14.15
CA ALA A 85 -25.74 -3.13 14.69
C ALA A 85 -25.87 -1.61 14.78
N THR A 86 -24.74 -0.90 14.92
CA THR A 86 -24.73 0.56 15.13
C THR A 86 -23.74 1.27 14.20
N ALA A 87 -24.02 2.54 13.90
CA ALA A 87 -23.12 3.42 13.14
C ALA A 87 -21.75 3.58 13.82
N GLN A 88 -21.73 3.61 15.17
CA GLN A 88 -20.50 3.73 15.94
C GLN A 88 -19.59 2.52 15.73
N GLU A 89 -20.12 1.29 15.85
CA GLU A 89 -19.35 0.07 15.61
C GLU A 89 -18.80 0.00 14.17
N ALA A 90 -19.57 0.47 13.19
CA ALA A 90 -19.12 0.56 11.81
C ALA A 90 -17.97 1.56 11.65
N GLU A 91 -18.10 2.76 12.21
CA GLU A 91 -17.02 3.76 12.16
C GLU A 91 -15.74 3.26 12.86
N GLU A 92 -15.86 2.65 14.04
CA GLU A 92 -14.75 2.05 14.77
C GLU A 92 -14.04 0.97 13.93
N ARG A 93 -14.82 0.12 13.24
CA ARG A 93 -14.27 -0.88 12.31
C ARG A 93 -13.55 -0.24 11.13
N THR A 94 -14.13 0.78 10.52
CA THR A 94 -13.53 1.50 9.39
C THR A 94 -12.19 2.12 9.78
N ILE A 95 -12.12 2.82 10.92
CA ILE A 95 -10.87 3.41 11.42
C ILE A 95 -9.86 2.33 11.83
N GLN A 96 -10.30 1.23 12.45
CA GLN A 96 -9.42 0.11 12.77
C GLN A 96 -8.72 -0.41 11.51
N MET A 97 -9.47 -0.66 10.43
CA MET A 97 -8.89 -1.24 9.21
C MET A 97 -7.99 -0.27 8.45
N LEU A 98 -8.29 1.03 8.47
CA LEU A 98 -7.38 2.06 7.99
C LEU A 98 -6.02 1.99 8.71
N ASN A 99 -6.04 1.88 10.04
CA ASN A 99 -4.81 1.80 10.84
C ASN A 99 -4.05 0.51 10.59
N VAL A 100 -4.73 -0.64 10.44
CA VAL A 100 -4.09 -1.90 10.04
C VAL A 100 -3.32 -1.74 8.72
N TYR A 101 -3.91 -1.08 7.72
CA TYR A 101 -3.22 -0.82 6.46
C TYR A 101 -2.06 0.15 6.59
N ALA A 102 -2.23 1.21 7.40
CA ALA A 102 -1.16 2.18 7.64
C ALA A 102 0.03 1.54 8.34
N ASP A 103 -0.22 0.78 9.41
CA ASP A 103 0.79 0.08 10.19
C ASP A 103 1.47 -1.00 9.35
N PHE A 104 0.73 -1.71 8.48
CA PHE A 104 1.35 -2.63 7.52
C PHE A 104 2.29 -1.91 6.55
N CYS A 105 1.88 -0.76 6.00
CA CYS A 105 2.75 0.02 5.12
C CYS A 105 4.00 0.53 5.84
N GLU A 106 3.87 1.10 7.03
CA GLU A 106 5.00 1.67 7.76
C GLU A 106 5.93 0.58 8.32
N GLU A 107 5.38 -0.38 9.07
CA GLU A 107 6.19 -1.34 9.82
C GLU A 107 6.69 -2.49 8.94
N VAL A 108 5.90 -2.96 7.97
CA VAL A 108 6.26 -4.12 7.13
C VAL A 108 6.88 -3.68 5.81
N LEU A 109 6.33 -2.65 5.17
CA LEU A 109 6.80 -2.18 3.86
C LEU A 109 7.82 -1.04 3.94
N ALA A 110 8.15 -0.56 5.14
CA ALA A 110 9.01 0.60 5.35
C ALA A 110 8.54 1.83 4.55
N MET A 111 7.22 1.97 4.33
CA MET A 111 6.63 2.97 3.47
C MET A 111 5.77 3.95 4.28
N PRO A 112 6.18 5.22 4.42
CA PRO A 112 5.41 6.23 5.15
C PRO A 112 4.13 6.57 4.38
N VAL A 113 3.02 6.69 5.10
CA VAL A 113 1.72 7.07 4.54
C VAL A 113 1.08 8.21 5.32
N ILE A 114 0.20 8.96 4.66
CA ILE A 114 -0.65 9.96 5.28
C ILE A 114 -2.05 9.36 5.43
N ARG A 115 -2.56 9.33 6.66
CA ARG A 115 -3.89 8.83 7.00
C ARG A 115 -4.89 9.98 6.92
N GLY A 116 -6.01 9.78 6.24
CA GLY A 116 -7.03 10.82 6.19
C GLY A 116 -8.35 10.37 5.56
N ARG A 117 -9.29 11.31 5.51
CA ARG A 117 -10.61 11.15 4.88
C ARG A 117 -10.60 11.76 3.48
N LYS A 118 -11.18 11.07 2.50
CA LYS A 118 -11.43 11.64 1.17
C LYS A 118 -12.46 12.77 1.23
N THR A 119 -12.38 13.72 0.31
CA THR A 119 -13.47 14.69 0.09
C THR A 119 -14.72 13.95 -0.38
N ASP A 120 -15.89 14.60 -0.32
CA ASP A 120 -17.13 13.99 -0.81
C ASP A 120 -17.08 13.67 -2.31
N LYS A 121 -16.23 14.36 -3.07
CA LYS A 121 -15.99 14.09 -4.49
C LYS A 121 -15.18 12.82 -4.73
N GLU A 122 -14.16 12.59 -3.91
CA GLU A 122 -13.19 11.49 -4.08
C GLU A 122 -13.52 10.25 -3.22
N LYS A 123 -14.66 10.26 -2.52
CA LYS A 123 -15.13 9.08 -1.77
C LYS A 123 -15.67 7.99 -2.70
N PHE A 124 -15.82 6.79 -2.15
CA PHE A 124 -16.34 5.66 -2.90
C PHE A 124 -17.83 5.87 -3.19
N ALA A 125 -18.27 5.51 -4.40
CA ALA A 125 -19.65 5.66 -4.82
C ALA A 125 -20.59 4.83 -3.92
N GLY A 126 -21.46 5.51 -3.18
CA GLY A 126 -22.36 4.89 -2.20
C GLY A 126 -21.83 4.83 -0.76
N ALA A 127 -20.62 5.34 -0.49
CA ALA A 127 -20.10 5.46 0.87
C ALA A 127 -20.54 6.76 1.55
N GLU A 128 -20.78 6.69 2.86
CA GLU A 128 -20.95 7.86 3.72
C GLU A 128 -19.61 8.60 3.86
N ALA A 129 -18.54 7.84 4.15
CA ALA A 129 -17.17 8.33 4.21
C ALA A 129 -16.18 7.30 3.64
N THR A 130 -15.15 7.80 2.96
CA THR A 130 -13.97 7.00 2.60
C THR A 130 -12.77 7.53 3.34
N TYR A 131 -12.05 6.63 3.99
CA TYR A 131 -10.74 6.84 4.56
C TYR A 131 -9.68 6.19 3.70
N THR A 132 -8.48 6.77 3.72
CA THR A 132 -7.42 6.38 2.82
C THR A 132 -6.05 6.59 3.45
N ILE A 133 -5.09 5.79 2.98
CA ILE A 133 -3.66 6.03 3.17
C ILE A 133 -3.04 6.47 1.84
N GLU A 134 -2.30 7.57 1.88
CA GLU A 134 -1.67 8.18 0.71
C GLU A 134 -0.15 8.15 0.87
N ALA A 135 0.55 7.53 -0.08
CA ALA A 135 2.01 7.47 -0.14
C ALA A 135 2.55 8.43 -1.21
N LEU A 136 3.82 8.82 -1.07
CA LEU A 136 4.54 9.61 -2.07
C LEU A 136 5.60 8.75 -2.76
N MET A 137 5.57 8.69 -4.08
CA MET A 137 6.55 7.93 -4.87
C MET A 137 7.82 8.76 -5.11
N HIS A 138 8.93 8.14 -5.55
CA HIS A 138 10.20 8.84 -5.82
C HIS A 138 10.07 9.97 -6.86
N ASP A 139 9.12 9.87 -7.80
CA ASP A 139 8.84 10.91 -8.79
C ASP A 139 7.87 12.00 -8.29
N GLY A 140 7.57 11.97 -6.98
CA GLY A 140 6.71 12.90 -6.26
C GLY A 140 5.24 12.90 -6.67
N LYS A 141 4.77 11.85 -7.35
CA LYS A 141 3.33 11.60 -7.52
C LYS A 141 2.77 10.85 -6.32
N ALA A 142 1.54 11.21 -5.97
CA ALA A 142 0.76 10.55 -4.93
C ALA A 142 0.25 9.18 -5.39
N LEU A 143 0.19 8.23 -4.45
CA LEU A 143 -0.40 6.91 -4.66
C LEU A 143 -1.33 6.58 -3.49
N GLN A 144 -2.60 6.32 -3.80
CA GLN A 144 -3.51 5.72 -2.83
C GLN A 144 -3.06 4.28 -2.57
N SER A 145 -2.69 3.99 -1.34
CA SER A 145 -2.09 2.70 -0.93
C SER A 145 -3.08 1.76 -0.23
N GLY A 146 -4.30 2.24 0.06
CA GLY A 146 -5.37 1.47 0.68
C GLY A 146 -6.56 2.34 1.02
N THR A 147 -7.74 1.73 1.13
CA THR A 147 -8.98 2.43 1.48
C THR A 147 -9.82 1.64 2.48
N SER A 148 -10.50 2.38 3.35
CA SER A 148 -11.52 1.85 4.23
C SER A 148 -12.75 2.74 4.17
N HIS A 149 -13.91 2.16 3.97
CA HIS A 149 -15.16 2.83 3.65
C HIS A 149 -16.17 2.56 4.77
N ASN A 150 -16.80 3.64 5.25
CA ASN A 150 -18.02 3.54 6.02
C ASN A 150 -19.19 3.74 5.06
N PHE A 151 -19.99 2.70 4.85
CA PHE A 151 -21.15 2.73 3.95
C PHE A 151 -22.42 3.21 4.65
N GLY A 152 -22.40 3.39 5.97
CA GLY A 152 -23.60 3.64 6.74
C GLY A 152 -24.64 2.53 6.52
N ASP A 153 -25.90 2.91 6.37
CA ASP A 153 -27.01 1.98 6.11
C ASP A 153 -27.52 2.05 4.65
N GLY A 154 -26.80 2.69 3.74
CA GLY A 154 -27.23 2.91 2.35
C GLY A 154 -27.43 1.62 1.57
N PHE A 155 -26.42 0.75 1.56
CA PHE A 155 -26.52 -0.58 0.95
C PHE A 155 -27.55 -1.46 1.67
N ALA A 156 -27.62 -1.39 3.01
CA ALA A 156 -28.60 -2.12 3.80
C ALA A 156 -30.03 -1.76 3.42
N LYS A 157 -30.34 -0.47 3.23
CA LYS A 157 -31.64 -0.01 2.75
C LYS A 157 -31.93 -0.46 1.32
N ALA A 158 -30.94 -0.37 0.43
CA ALA A 158 -31.11 -0.75 -0.97
C ALA A 158 -31.40 -2.25 -1.16
N PHE A 159 -30.78 -3.11 -0.35
CA PHE A 159 -30.94 -4.56 -0.43
C PHE A 159 -31.98 -5.12 0.55
N GLY A 160 -32.44 -4.32 1.52
CA GLY A 160 -33.39 -4.73 2.55
C GLY A 160 -32.76 -5.61 3.63
N ILE A 161 -31.53 -5.28 4.05
CA ILE A 161 -30.79 -6.01 5.09
C ILE A 161 -31.17 -5.45 6.46
N GLN A 162 -32.09 -6.13 7.14
CA GLN A 162 -32.60 -5.71 8.44
C GLN A 162 -32.37 -6.79 9.51
N PHE A 163 -32.34 -6.38 10.77
CA PHE A 163 -32.26 -7.27 11.92
C PHE A 163 -33.23 -6.84 13.02
N THR A 164 -33.67 -7.80 13.83
CA THR A 164 -34.41 -7.52 15.07
C THR A 164 -33.43 -7.16 16.18
N ASP A 165 -33.50 -5.92 16.68
CA ASP A 165 -32.62 -5.42 17.74
C ASP A 165 -33.09 -5.83 19.15
N LYS A 166 -32.30 -5.54 20.20
CA LYS A 166 -32.59 -5.88 21.60
C LYS A 166 -33.88 -5.26 22.12
N ASP A 167 -34.34 -4.17 21.52
CA ASP A 167 -35.60 -3.50 21.80
C ASP A 167 -36.79 -4.11 21.03
N ASN A 168 -36.57 -5.22 20.31
CA ASN A 168 -37.53 -5.88 19.42
C ASN A 168 -38.02 -5.00 18.26
N THR A 169 -37.27 -3.96 17.90
CA THR A 169 -37.55 -3.16 16.70
C THR A 169 -36.68 -3.63 15.54
N LEU A 170 -37.22 -3.49 14.33
CA LEU A 170 -36.52 -3.85 13.11
C LEU A 170 -35.65 -2.67 12.64
N LYS A 171 -34.34 -2.88 12.55
CA LYS A 171 -33.35 -1.85 12.17
C LYS A 171 -32.52 -2.31 10.98
N TYR A 172 -31.96 -1.36 10.22
CA TYR A 172 -31.00 -1.66 9.16
C TYR A 172 -29.60 -1.81 9.74
N VAL A 173 -28.81 -2.72 9.17
CA VAL A 173 -27.40 -2.86 9.55
C VAL A 173 -26.57 -1.68 9.04
N HIS A 174 -25.46 -1.39 9.72
CA HIS A 174 -24.45 -0.46 9.24
C HIS A 174 -23.27 -1.24 8.63
N GLN A 175 -22.87 -0.92 7.41
CA GLN A 175 -21.87 -1.69 6.66
C GLN A 175 -20.56 -0.96 6.50
N THR A 176 -19.46 -1.71 6.42
CA THR A 176 -18.15 -1.20 6.05
C THR A 176 -17.51 -2.09 4.99
N SER A 177 -16.64 -1.50 4.17
CA SER A 177 -15.80 -2.23 3.22
C SER A 177 -14.39 -1.67 3.23
N TRP A 178 -13.37 -2.50 3.03
CA TRP A 178 -11.98 -2.07 3.02
C TRP A 178 -11.17 -2.95 2.07
N GLY A 179 -10.21 -2.34 1.37
CA GLY A 179 -9.47 -3.04 0.34
C GLY A 179 -8.04 -2.55 0.13
N MET A 180 -7.18 -3.50 -0.23
CA MET A 180 -5.78 -3.29 -0.55
C MET A 180 -5.36 -4.28 -1.63
N THR A 181 -4.59 -3.81 -2.61
CA THR A 181 -4.30 -4.59 -3.83
C THR A 181 -2.79 -4.80 -4.01
N THR A 182 -2.44 -5.57 -5.03
CA THR A 182 -1.05 -5.69 -5.51
C THR A 182 -0.41 -4.35 -5.93
N ARG A 183 -1.17 -3.24 -5.96
CA ARG A 183 -0.65 -1.88 -6.09
C ARG A 183 0.45 -1.56 -5.08
N LEU A 184 0.41 -2.16 -3.89
CA LEU A 184 1.47 -2.01 -2.90
C LEU A 184 2.83 -2.57 -3.34
N ILE A 185 2.85 -3.59 -4.21
CA ILE A 185 4.11 -4.08 -4.79
C ILE A 185 4.73 -2.96 -5.65
N GLY A 186 3.94 -2.30 -6.47
CA GLY A 186 4.38 -1.13 -7.23
C GLY A 186 4.81 0.03 -6.33
N ALA A 187 4.10 0.26 -5.23
CA ALA A 187 4.44 1.29 -4.26
C ALA A 187 5.83 1.06 -3.64
N ILE A 188 6.12 -0.15 -3.14
CA ILE A 188 7.44 -0.51 -2.57
C ILE A 188 8.56 -0.27 -3.59
N ILE A 189 8.35 -0.69 -4.84
CA ILE A 189 9.33 -0.49 -5.93
C ILE A 189 9.59 1.00 -6.13
N MET A 190 8.54 1.82 -6.18
CA MET A 190 8.66 3.26 -6.46
C MET A 190 9.05 4.11 -5.25
N VAL A 191 8.96 3.59 -4.03
CA VAL A 191 9.41 4.31 -2.82
C VAL A 191 10.89 4.04 -2.56
N HIS A 192 11.34 2.79 -2.74
CA HIS A 192 12.68 2.37 -2.33
C HIS A 192 13.65 2.16 -3.48
N GLY A 193 13.16 1.86 -4.68
CA GLY A 193 14.00 1.54 -5.84
C GLY A 193 14.94 2.69 -6.23
N ASP A 194 16.07 2.32 -6.81
CA ASP A 194 17.10 3.26 -7.25
C ASP A 194 17.63 2.90 -8.65
N ASN A 195 18.66 3.60 -9.11
CA ASN A 195 19.26 3.40 -10.43
C ASN A 195 19.94 2.03 -10.60
N SER A 196 20.23 1.32 -9.50
CA SER A 196 20.83 -0.02 -9.51
C SER A 196 19.76 -1.12 -9.52
N GLY A 197 18.48 -0.80 -9.26
CA GLY A 197 17.35 -1.71 -9.36
C GLY A 197 16.45 -1.67 -8.13
N LEU A 198 15.96 -2.84 -7.72
CA LEU A 198 15.10 -2.96 -6.54
C LEU A 198 15.90 -2.67 -5.26
N VAL A 199 15.20 -2.17 -4.24
CA VAL A 199 15.65 -2.12 -2.85
C VAL A 199 14.47 -2.59 -2.01
N LEU A 200 14.55 -3.81 -1.48
CA LEU A 200 13.40 -4.43 -0.82
C LEU A 200 13.53 -4.32 0.71
N PRO A 201 12.46 -3.93 1.42
CA PRO A 201 12.44 -4.01 2.88
C PRO A 201 12.70 -5.46 3.35
N PRO A 202 13.58 -5.68 4.33
CA PRO A 202 13.93 -7.00 4.83
C PRO A 202 12.74 -7.90 5.19
N LEU A 203 11.64 -7.35 5.70
CA LEU A 203 10.47 -8.16 6.08
C LEU A 203 9.76 -8.81 4.89
N VAL A 204 9.82 -8.19 3.70
CA VAL A 204 9.15 -8.68 2.48
C VAL A 204 10.10 -9.21 1.41
N ALA A 205 11.41 -9.01 1.54
CA ALA A 205 12.40 -9.46 0.57
C ALA A 205 12.37 -11.01 0.42
N PRO A 206 12.13 -11.60 -0.76
CA PRO A 206 12.08 -13.06 -0.92
C PRO A 206 13.39 -13.76 -0.53
N THR A 207 14.51 -13.08 -0.69
CA THR A 207 15.82 -13.45 -0.17
C THR A 207 16.35 -12.25 0.59
N GLN A 208 16.66 -12.43 1.87
CA GLN A 208 17.18 -11.39 2.75
C GLN A 208 18.71 -11.32 2.66
N VAL A 209 19.35 -12.48 2.53
CA VAL A 209 20.80 -12.62 2.55
C VAL A 209 21.27 -13.45 1.37
N MET A 210 22.22 -12.93 0.60
CA MET A 210 22.91 -13.68 -0.44
C MET A 210 24.38 -13.87 -0.08
N ILE A 211 24.80 -15.12 0.03
CA ILE A 211 26.20 -15.49 0.26
C ILE A 211 26.90 -15.66 -1.08
N VAL A 212 28.00 -14.95 -1.27
CA VAL A 212 28.80 -14.93 -2.50
C VAL A 212 30.18 -15.49 -2.23
N PRO A 213 30.42 -16.77 -2.57
CA PRO A 213 31.75 -17.37 -2.50
C PRO A 213 32.69 -16.73 -3.53
N ILE A 214 33.78 -16.14 -3.05
CA ILE A 214 34.85 -15.57 -3.86
C ILE A 214 35.93 -16.61 -4.09
N MET A 215 36.36 -16.78 -5.35
CA MET A 215 37.26 -17.89 -5.73
C MET A 215 36.69 -19.27 -5.38
N GLN A 216 35.40 -19.51 -5.67
CA GLN A 216 34.65 -20.73 -5.31
C GLN A 216 35.27 -22.07 -5.75
N LYS A 217 36.22 -22.05 -6.70
CA LYS A 217 36.96 -23.26 -7.15
C LYS A 217 38.09 -23.65 -6.20
N LYS A 218 38.45 -22.81 -5.22
CA LYS A 218 39.38 -23.17 -4.15
C LYS A 218 38.68 -24.05 -3.13
N GLU A 219 39.39 -25.07 -2.66
CA GLU A 219 38.91 -26.03 -1.67
C GLU A 219 38.42 -25.34 -0.39
N GLY A 220 37.29 -25.78 0.16
CA GLY A 220 36.72 -25.30 1.42
C GLY A 220 35.81 -24.07 1.29
N VAL A 221 35.82 -23.33 0.17
CA VAL A 221 35.04 -22.10 0.03
C VAL A 221 33.54 -22.38 -0.11
N LEU A 222 33.17 -23.35 -0.95
CA LEU A 222 31.77 -23.71 -1.16
C LEU A 222 31.19 -24.42 0.05
N GLU A 223 31.98 -25.28 0.69
CA GLU A 223 31.61 -25.95 1.94
C GLU A 223 31.33 -24.91 3.03
N LYS A 224 32.23 -23.93 3.20
CA LYS A 224 32.01 -22.84 4.16
C LYS A 224 30.77 -22.02 3.81
N ALA A 225 30.55 -21.65 2.55
CA ALA A 225 29.35 -20.92 2.15
C ALA A 225 28.05 -21.68 2.48
N ALA A 226 28.05 -23.01 2.30
CA ALA A 226 26.93 -23.87 2.71
C ALA A 226 26.73 -23.89 4.23
N GLU A 227 27.81 -23.98 5.02
CA GLU A 227 27.75 -23.89 6.48
C GLU A 227 27.14 -22.56 6.95
N LEU A 228 27.58 -21.42 6.38
CA LEU A 228 27.05 -20.10 6.72
C LEU A 228 25.56 -19.96 6.35
N LYS A 229 25.13 -20.58 5.25
CA LYS A 229 23.71 -20.61 4.87
C LYS A 229 22.88 -21.32 5.93
N GLU A 230 23.31 -22.51 6.37
CA GLU A 230 22.58 -23.27 7.40
C GLU A 230 22.58 -22.54 8.75
N LEU A 231 23.69 -21.91 9.12
CA LEU A 231 23.79 -21.05 10.32
C LEU A 231 22.72 -19.93 10.29
N LEU A 232 22.65 -19.19 9.18
CA LEU A 232 21.72 -18.06 9.04
C LEU A 232 20.27 -18.53 8.87
N ALA A 233 20.03 -19.66 8.20
CA ALA A 233 18.71 -20.27 8.11
C ALA A 233 18.20 -20.72 9.48
N ALA A 234 19.07 -21.25 10.35
CA ALA A 234 18.73 -21.60 11.73
C ALA A 234 18.37 -20.38 12.59
N LYS A 235 18.82 -19.18 12.20
CA LYS A 235 18.39 -17.88 12.78
C LYS A 235 17.08 -17.34 12.17
N GLY A 236 16.44 -18.09 11.26
CA GLY A 236 15.19 -17.70 10.60
C GLY A 236 15.36 -16.79 9.38
N CYS A 237 16.58 -16.57 8.90
CA CYS A 237 16.83 -15.74 7.73
C CYS A 237 16.47 -16.48 6.42
N ARG A 238 15.95 -15.74 5.43
CA ARG A 238 15.77 -16.24 4.05
C ARG A 238 17.06 -16.09 3.26
N VAL A 239 17.88 -17.14 3.23
CA VAL A 239 19.26 -17.09 2.74
C VAL A 239 19.44 -17.94 1.48
N LYS A 240 20.26 -17.46 0.54
CA LYS A 240 20.74 -18.23 -0.61
C LYS A 240 22.25 -18.12 -0.75
N VAL A 241 22.84 -19.08 -1.48
CA VAL A 241 24.23 -19.04 -1.92
C VAL A 241 24.23 -18.86 -3.44
N ASP A 242 25.05 -17.94 -3.94
CA ASP A 242 25.28 -17.76 -5.38
C ASP A 242 26.55 -18.52 -5.79
N ASP A 243 26.38 -19.80 -6.12
CA ASP A 243 27.43 -20.72 -6.56
C ASP A 243 27.60 -20.76 -8.10
N ALA A 244 26.95 -19.84 -8.83
CA ALA A 244 27.05 -19.79 -10.28
C ALA A 244 28.50 -19.59 -10.74
N ASP A 245 28.93 -20.24 -11.84
CA ASP A 245 30.28 -20.05 -12.40
C ASP A 245 30.37 -18.73 -13.19
N LYS A 246 30.27 -17.61 -12.45
CA LYS A 246 30.31 -16.23 -12.95
C LYS A 246 31.27 -15.40 -12.10
N SER A 247 31.75 -14.28 -12.65
CA SER A 247 32.65 -13.39 -11.92
C SER A 247 31.93 -12.77 -10.70
N PRO A 248 32.64 -12.48 -9.59
CA PRO A 248 32.03 -11.83 -8.43
C PRO A 248 31.31 -10.53 -8.75
N GLY A 249 31.90 -9.68 -9.61
CA GLY A 249 31.26 -8.42 -10.01
C GLY A 249 29.91 -8.63 -10.72
N TRP A 250 29.76 -9.69 -11.51
CA TRP A 250 28.47 -10.01 -12.13
C TRP A 250 27.45 -10.46 -11.09
N LYS A 251 27.87 -11.30 -10.12
CA LYS A 251 27.01 -11.75 -9.00
C LYS A 251 26.55 -10.56 -8.15
N PHE A 252 27.46 -9.63 -7.86
CA PHE A 252 27.14 -8.43 -7.08
C PHE A 252 26.07 -7.58 -7.76
N SER A 253 26.22 -7.32 -9.06
CA SER A 253 25.25 -6.54 -9.84
C SER A 253 23.88 -7.23 -9.93
N GLU A 254 23.82 -8.56 -10.11
CA GLU A 254 22.54 -9.27 -10.14
C GLU A 254 21.79 -9.16 -8.81
N GLN A 255 22.52 -9.27 -7.69
CA GLN A 255 21.95 -9.22 -6.35
C GLN A 255 21.48 -7.81 -5.99
N GLU A 256 22.24 -6.80 -6.41
CA GLU A 256 21.87 -5.39 -6.27
C GLU A 256 20.61 -5.07 -7.07
N MET A 257 20.53 -5.53 -8.33
CA MET A 257 19.34 -5.34 -9.17
C MET A 257 18.09 -6.00 -8.57
N ARG A 258 18.24 -7.18 -7.97
CA ARG A 258 17.15 -7.91 -7.30
C ARG A 258 16.79 -7.34 -5.93
N GLY A 259 17.54 -6.38 -5.41
CA GLY A 259 17.26 -5.70 -4.15
C GLY A 259 17.41 -6.57 -2.91
N ILE A 260 18.35 -7.54 -2.93
CA ILE A 260 18.61 -8.40 -1.78
C ILE A 260 19.24 -7.56 -0.67
N PRO A 261 18.65 -7.45 0.53
CA PRO A 261 19.07 -6.53 1.59
C PRO A 261 20.54 -6.64 2.00
N ILE A 262 21.05 -7.86 2.19
CA ILE A 262 22.41 -8.11 2.65
C ILE A 262 23.12 -9.07 1.69
N ARG A 263 24.34 -8.71 1.31
CA ARG A 263 25.29 -9.60 0.65
C ARG A 263 26.41 -9.99 1.61
N VAL A 264 26.72 -11.28 1.71
CA VAL A 264 27.87 -11.80 2.47
C VAL A 264 28.94 -12.22 1.47
N GLU A 265 30.08 -11.55 1.44
CA GLU A 265 31.22 -11.93 0.62
C GLU A 265 32.17 -12.80 1.46
N ILE A 266 32.51 -13.99 0.95
CA ILE A 266 33.37 -14.96 1.65
C ILE A 266 34.38 -15.59 0.69
N GLY A 267 35.66 -15.35 0.92
CA GLY A 267 36.76 -15.95 0.16
C GLY A 267 37.78 -16.67 1.06
N PRO A 268 38.77 -17.36 0.46
CA PRO A 268 39.77 -18.13 1.21
C PRO A 268 40.51 -17.33 2.29
N LYS A 269 40.87 -16.08 2.00
CA LYS A 269 41.56 -15.20 2.96
C LYS A 269 40.67 -14.85 4.15
N ASP A 270 39.39 -14.66 3.90
CA ASP A 270 38.41 -14.32 4.93
C ASP A 270 38.19 -15.55 5.83
N ILE A 271 38.11 -16.74 5.24
CA ILE A 271 38.03 -18.02 5.97
C ILE A 271 39.27 -18.23 6.85
N GLU A 272 40.47 -18.06 6.31
CA GLU A 272 41.74 -18.17 7.06
C GLU A 272 41.79 -17.17 8.23
N ALA A 273 41.20 -15.98 8.06
CA ALA A 273 41.16 -14.93 9.06
C ALA A 273 39.93 -14.99 9.99
N ASN A 274 39.06 -16.00 9.85
CA ASN A 274 37.78 -16.14 10.55
C ASN A 274 36.84 -14.92 10.40
N LYS A 275 36.73 -14.38 9.18
CA LYS A 275 35.98 -13.16 8.86
C LYS A 275 35.10 -13.32 7.63
N CYS A 276 34.21 -12.36 7.42
CA CYS A 276 33.52 -12.11 6.16
C CYS A 276 33.19 -10.62 6.00
N ILE A 277 32.76 -10.24 4.80
CA ILE A 277 32.30 -8.88 4.51
C ILE A 277 30.79 -8.90 4.34
N LEU A 278 30.06 -8.11 5.11
CA LEU A 278 28.66 -7.78 4.83
C LEU A 278 28.58 -6.51 4.00
N VAL A 279 27.68 -6.50 3.02
CA VAL A 279 27.36 -5.31 2.23
C VAL A 279 25.86 -5.08 2.28
N ARG A 280 25.47 -3.88 2.71
CA ARG A 280 24.08 -3.42 2.71
C ARG A 280 23.64 -3.00 1.31
N ARG A 281 22.43 -3.35 0.91
CA ARG A 281 21.87 -2.92 -0.38
C ARG A 281 21.40 -1.48 -0.39
N ASP A 282 20.82 -1.01 0.70
CA ASP A 282 20.16 0.29 0.75
C ASP A 282 21.13 1.48 0.75
N ASN A 283 22.36 1.31 1.23
CA ASN A 283 23.37 2.39 1.32
C ASN A 283 24.78 1.98 0.85
N HIS A 284 24.99 0.73 0.43
CA HIS A 284 26.28 0.16 0.00
C HIS A 284 27.38 0.14 1.09
N GLU A 285 27.03 0.34 2.35
CA GLU A 285 27.95 0.22 3.48
C GLU A 285 28.53 -1.19 3.54
N LYS A 286 29.84 -1.26 3.78
CA LYS A 286 30.59 -2.51 3.93
C LYS A 286 31.13 -2.63 5.34
N MET A 287 31.01 -3.81 5.91
CA MET A 287 31.52 -4.12 7.24
C MET A 287 32.22 -5.47 7.25
N GLU A 288 33.43 -5.49 7.79
CA GLU A 288 34.16 -6.73 8.07
C GLU A 288 33.80 -7.21 9.47
N ILE A 289 33.36 -8.46 9.60
CA ILE A 289 32.94 -9.04 10.88
C ILE A 289 33.56 -10.42 11.07
N SER A 290 33.61 -10.88 12.33
CA SER A 290 33.97 -12.27 12.64
C SER A 290 32.88 -13.23 12.15
N LEU A 291 33.27 -14.41 11.67
CA LEU A 291 32.32 -15.47 11.34
C LEU A 291 31.53 -15.95 12.56
N ASP A 292 32.12 -15.85 13.75
CA ASP A 292 31.46 -16.24 15.01
C ASP A 292 30.28 -15.33 15.36
N GLU A 293 30.30 -14.09 14.89
CA GLU A 293 29.27 -13.07 15.15
C GLU A 293 28.25 -12.95 14.01
N LEU A 294 28.47 -13.66 12.88
CA LEU A 294 27.69 -13.51 11.65
C LEU A 294 26.20 -13.66 11.87
N GLY A 295 25.80 -14.69 12.63
CA GLY A 295 24.39 -15.00 12.88
C GLY A 295 23.65 -13.85 13.53
N ASP A 296 24.19 -13.34 14.64
CA ASP A 296 23.56 -12.26 15.41
C ASP A 296 23.64 -10.92 14.67
N LYS A 297 24.78 -10.63 14.03
CA LYS A 297 24.97 -9.39 13.30
C LYS A 297 24.04 -9.26 12.10
N VAL A 298 23.80 -10.34 11.36
CA VAL A 298 22.87 -10.31 10.22
C VAL A 298 21.44 -10.07 10.68
N THR A 299 21.00 -10.70 11.78
CA THR A 299 19.65 -10.46 12.33
C THR A 299 19.48 -9.00 12.77
N GLU A 300 20.44 -8.46 13.52
CA GLU A 300 20.46 -7.03 13.92
C GLU A 300 20.45 -6.09 12.71
N LEU A 301 21.24 -6.43 11.68
CA LEU A 301 21.37 -5.60 10.49
C LEU A 301 20.08 -5.58 9.65
N LEU A 302 19.35 -6.70 9.54
CA LEU A 302 18.06 -6.74 8.86
C LEU A 302 17.03 -5.83 9.57
N GLU A 303 17.00 -5.82 10.89
CA GLU A 303 16.13 -4.90 11.65
C GLU A 303 16.54 -3.43 11.47
N THR A 304 17.84 -3.17 11.45
CA THR A 304 18.39 -1.82 11.25
C THR A 304 18.06 -1.30 9.85
N ILE A 305 18.26 -2.11 8.81
CA ILE A 305 17.90 -1.76 7.43
C ILE A 305 16.41 -1.42 7.31
N GLN A 306 15.52 -2.22 7.93
CA GLN A 306 14.07 -1.97 7.90
C GLN A 306 13.73 -0.58 8.48
N LYS A 307 14.32 -0.23 9.64
CA LYS A 307 14.12 1.07 10.30
C LYS A 307 14.70 2.22 9.48
N ASP A 308 15.94 2.08 9.01
CA ASP A 308 16.64 3.10 8.22
C ASP A 308 15.89 3.40 6.91
N MET A 309 15.35 2.38 6.25
CA MET A 309 14.54 2.54 5.05
C MET A 309 13.27 3.35 5.31
N LEU A 310 12.56 3.07 6.41
CA LEU A 310 11.36 3.83 6.78
C LEU A 310 11.68 5.29 7.10
N VAL A 311 12.76 5.53 7.87
CA VAL A 311 13.22 6.88 8.21
C VAL A 311 13.55 7.67 6.94
N ARG A 312 14.36 7.11 6.05
CA ARG A 312 14.74 7.76 4.79
C ARG A 312 13.54 8.06 3.91
N ALA A 313 12.61 7.11 3.77
CA ALA A 313 11.40 7.32 2.99
C ALA A 313 10.51 8.42 3.61
N ARG A 314 10.45 8.50 4.94
CA ARG A 314 9.69 9.54 5.67
C ARG A 314 10.31 10.91 5.47
N GLU A 315 11.63 11.03 5.62
CA GLU A 315 12.38 12.25 5.32
C GLU A 315 12.18 12.71 3.88
N HIS A 316 12.21 11.78 2.91
CA HIS A 316 11.93 12.09 1.51
C HIS A 316 10.50 12.64 1.32
N ARG A 317 9.49 11.98 1.89
CA ARG A 317 8.09 12.46 1.82
C ARG A 317 7.95 13.85 2.41
N ASP A 318 8.54 14.08 3.58
CA ASP A 318 8.40 15.34 4.32
C ASP A 318 9.14 16.48 3.61
N ALA A 319 10.33 16.22 3.05
CA ALA A 319 11.06 17.18 2.22
C ALA A 319 10.33 17.55 0.91
N HIS A 320 9.43 16.68 0.44
CA HIS A 320 8.57 16.91 -0.74
C HIS A 320 7.11 17.15 -0.35
N THR A 321 6.88 17.71 0.84
CA THR A 321 5.56 18.18 1.27
C THR A 321 5.64 19.68 1.54
N TYR A 322 4.97 20.46 0.71
CA TYR A 322 5.01 21.92 0.75
C TYR A 322 3.71 22.50 1.33
N VAL A 323 3.71 23.81 1.60
CA VAL A 323 2.54 24.55 2.07
C VAL A 323 2.21 25.64 1.06
N ALA A 324 0.93 25.79 0.71
CA ALA A 324 0.41 26.91 -0.06
C ALA A 324 -0.73 27.59 0.70
N THR A 325 -0.68 28.92 0.78
CA THR A 325 -1.69 29.74 1.47
C THR A 325 -2.63 30.46 0.51
N ASN A 326 -2.26 30.54 -0.77
CA ASN A 326 -3.02 31.16 -1.85
C ASN A 326 -2.78 30.43 -3.19
N MET A 327 -3.56 30.80 -4.21
CA MET A 327 -3.57 30.11 -5.49
C MET A 327 -2.27 30.25 -6.28
N ASP A 328 -1.60 31.41 -6.18
CA ASP A 328 -0.35 31.68 -6.88
C ASP A 328 0.79 30.82 -6.32
N GLU A 329 0.85 30.66 -4.99
CA GLU A 329 1.77 29.73 -4.33
C GLU A 329 1.49 28.29 -4.73
N LEU A 330 0.22 27.87 -4.73
CA LEU A 330 -0.18 26.52 -5.11
C LEU A 330 0.24 26.21 -6.56
N GLU A 331 -0.03 27.14 -7.47
CA GLU A 331 0.38 27.04 -8.88
C GLU A 331 1.89 26.90 -9.02
N LYS A 332 2.65 27.79 -8.37
CA LYS A 332 4.11 27.75 -8.41
C LYS A 332 4.65 26.42 -7.94
N ILE A 333 4.20 25.95 -6.77
CA ILE A 333 4.67 24.70 -6.17
C ILE A 333 4.33 23.50 -7.07
N LEU A 334 3.08 23.38 -7.56
CA LEU A 334 2.66 22.27 -8.42
C LEU A 334 3.38 22.22 -9.77
N ASN A 335 3.87 23.36 -10.26
CA ASN A 335 4.58 23.45 -11.53
C ASN A 335 6.10 23.28 -11.40
N GLU A 336 6.69 23.74 -10.30
CA GLU A 336 8.15 23.75 -10.11
C GLU A 336 8.67 22.57 -9.30
N THR A 337 7.82 21.95 -8.46
CA THR A 337 8.24 20.91 -7.52
C THR A 337 7.38 19.65 -7.61
N PRO A 338 7.98 18.45 -7.51
CA PRO A 338 7.24 17.21 -7.33
C PRO A 338 6.90 17.03 -5.84
N GLY A 339 5.74 16.49 -5.50
CA GLY A 339 5.36 16.28 -4.11
C GLY A 339 3.90 16.52 -3.77
N PHE A 340 3.64 16.57 -2.46
CA PHE A 340 2.38 17.01 -1.90
C PHE A 340 2.37 18.52 -1.64
N VAL A 341 1.18 19.11 -1.67
CA VAL A 341 0.95 20.49 -1.19
C VAL A 341 -0.17 20.48 -0.16
N LYS A 342 0.13 20.89 1.08
CA LYS A 342 -0.87 21.14 2.11
C LYS A 342 -1.46 22.53 1.89
N ALA A 343 -2.78 22.62 1.82
CA ALA A 343 -3.46 23.90 1.67
C ALA A 343 -4.85 23.87 2.32
N MET A 344 -5.30 25.03 2.79
CA MET A 344 -6.61 25.19 3.40
C MET A 344 -7.71 25.25 2.33
N TRP A 345 -8.83 24.59 2.58
CA TRP A 345 -9.91 24.40 1.62
C TRP A 345 -11.28 24.69 2.24
N CYS A 346 -12.18 25.29 1.46
CA CYS A 346 -13.53 25.70 1.89
C CYS A 346 -14.53 24.55 2.00
N GLY A 347 -14.22 23.35 1.51
CA GLY A 347 -15.14 22.22 1.49
C GLY A 347 -16.04 22.14 0.25
N GLU A 348 -15.90 23.06 -0.71
CA GLU A 348 -16.77 23.15 -1.88
C GLU A 348 -16.14 22.45 -3.10
N GLN A 349 -16.89 21.57 -3.75
CA GLN A 349 -16.43 20.77 -4.90
C GLN A 349 -15.92 21.65 -6.05
N GLU A 350 -16.53 22.81 -6.29
CA GLU A 350 -16.12 23.76 -7.34
C GLU A 350 -14.63 24.12 -7.25
N CYS A 351 -14.09 24.29 -6.03
CA CYS A 351 -12.67 24.59 -5.84
C CYS A 351 -11.78 23.38 -6.17
N GLU A 352 -12.24 22.17 -5.86
CA GLU A 352 -11.52 20.93 -6.19
C GLU A 352 -11.48 20.72 -7.72
N ASP A 353 -12.60 20.95 -8.40
CA ASP A 353 -12.69 20.86 -9.86
C ASP A 353 -11.78 21.91 -10.54
N ILE A 354 -11.74 23.16 -10.05
CA ILE A 354 -10.82 24.21 -10.56
C ILE A 354 -9.35 23.80 -10.42
N ILE A 355 -8.94 23.30 -9.25
CA ILE A 355 -7.55 22.87 -9.01
C ILE A 355 -7.18 21.71 -9.94
N LYS A 356 -8.10 20.75 -10.12
CA LYS A 356 -7.91 19.62 -11.03
C LYS A 356 -7.78 20.04 -12.47
N GLU A 357 -8.68 20.89 -12.96
CA GLU A 357 -8.67 21.35 -14.37
C GLU A 357 -7.41 22.15 -14.71
N LYS A 358 -6.96 23.01 -13.81
CA LYS A 358 -5.80 23.87 -14.07
C LYS A 358 -4.46 23.17 -13.89
N TYR A 359 -4.31 22.29 -12.89
CA TYR A 359 -2.99 21.79 -12.47
C TYR A 359 -2.88 20.26 -12.49
N SER A 360 -3.96 19.56 -12.84
CA SER A 360 -4.06 18.09 -12.76
C SER A 360 -3.75 17.53 -11.36
N ALA A 361 -3.90 18.35 -10.32
CA ALA A 361 -3.78 17.94 -8.93
C ALA A 361 -5.17 17.64 -8.37
N THR A 362 -5.32 16.57 -7.60
CA THR A 362 -6.58 16.24 -6.92
C THR A 362 -6.42 16.29 -5.42
N SER A 363 -7.54 16.36 -4.69
CA SER A 363 -7.49 16.17 -3.25
C SER A 363 -7.07 14.72 -2.95
N ARG A 364 -6.04 14.56 -2.12
CA ARG A 364 -5.53 13.25 -1.73
C ARG A 364 -6.23 12.79 -0.48
N CYS A 365 -6.17 13.59 0.58
CA CYS A 365 -7.02 13.40 1.75
C CYS A 365 -7.08 14.68 2.59
N MET A 366 -8.13 14.77 3.41
CA MET A 366 -8.17 15.58 4.63
C MET A 366 -7.50 14.76 5.74
N PRO A 367 -6.27 15.10 6.15
CA PRO A 367 -5.54 14.35 7.17
C PRO A 367 -6.25 14.43 8.52
N PHE A 368 -6.09 13.42 9.37
CA PHE A 368 -6.68 13.48 10.72
C PHE A 368 -6.04 14.56 11.59
N GLU A 369 -4.73 14.70 11.50
CA GLU A 369 -4.01 15.82 12.09
C GLU A 369 -4.20 17.05 11.20
N GLN A 370 -4.86 18.08 11.74
CA GLN A 370 -5.18 19.31 11.03
C GLN A 370 -4.25 20.43 11.52
N GLU A 371 -3.69 21.18 10.58
CA GLU A 371 -2.96 22.43 10.84
C GLU A 371 -3.76 23.61 10.29
N GLN A 372 -3.73 24.76 10.98
CA GLN A 372 -4.30 26.00 10.48
C GLN A 372 -3.25 26.77 9.69
N LEU A 373 -3.16 26.53 8.38
CA LEU A 373 -2.14 27.15 7.50
C LEU A 373 -2.57 28.53 6.97
N SER A 374 -3.87 28.81 6.94
CA SER A 374 -4.50 30.05 6.46
C SER A 374 -5.97 30.07 6.89
N ASP A 375 -6.56 31.26 7.05
CA ASP A 375 -7.99 31.40 7.37
C ASP A 375 -8.90 31.23 6.14
N THR A 376 -8.31 31.29 4.94
CA THR A 376 -9.04 31.29 3.67
C THR A 376 -8.66 30.12 2.78
N CYS A 377 -9.62 29.69 1.96
CA CYS A 377 -9.42 28.66 0.95
C CYS A 377 -8.38 29.11 -0.07
N VAL A 378 -7.40 28.24 -0.33
CA VAL A 378 -6.32 28.46 -1.30
C VAL A 378 -6.83 28.83 -2.68
N CYS A 379 -8.01 28.32 -3.07
CA CYS A 379 -8.58 28.53 -4.40
C CYS A 379 -9.49 29.76 -4.51
N CYS A 380 -10.39 29.99 -3.56
CA CYS A 380 -11.46 30.99 -3.71
C CYS A 380 -11.43 32.13 -2.69
N GLY A 381 -10.49 32.11 -1.73
CA GLY A 381 -10.38 33.14 -0.69
C GLY A 381 -11.53 33.18 0.34
N LYS A 382 -12.58 32.35 0.19
CA LYS A 382 -13.64 32.19 1.21
C LYS A 382 -13.08 31.53 2.47
N PRO A 383 -13.73 31.64 3.65
CA PRO A 383 -13.30 30.98 4.86
C PRO A 383 -13.04 29.48 4.66
N ALA A 384 -11.88 29.01 5.12
CA ALA A 384 -11.52 27.59 5.02
C ALA A 384 -12.13 26.76 6.16
N LYS A 385 -12.38 25.48 5.89
CA LYS A 385 -12.94 24.52 6.85
C LYS A 385 -11.93 23.44 7.25
N LYS A 386 -11.06 23.03 6.33
CA LYS A 386 -10.13 21.90 6.50
C LYS A 386 -8.82 22.13 5.75
N MET A 387 -7.74 21.61 6.31
CA MET A 387 -6.50 21.37 5.58
C MET A 387 -6.66 20.12 4.70
N VAL A 388 -6.14 20.19 3.48
CA VAL A 388 -6.15 19.10 2.50
C VAL A 388 -4.72 18.92 1.95
N TYR A 389 -4.32 17.66 1.77
CA TYR A 389 -3.16 17.32 0.94
C TYR A 389 -3.59 17.25 -0.52
N TRP A 390 -2.97 18.06 -1.36
CA TRP A 390 -3.13 18.09 -2.82
C TRP A 390 -1.92 17.44 -3.49
N GLY A 391 -2.12 16.83 -4.65
CA GLY A 391 -1.01 16.30 -5.44
C GLY A 391 -1.44 15.71 -6.77
N ARG A 392 -0.49 15.59 -7.70
CA ARG A 392 -0.67 14.81 -8.92
C ARG A 392 -0.55 13.33 -8.58
N ALA A 393 -1.42 12.49 -9.10
CA ALA A 393 -1.52 11.08 -8.71
C ALA A 393 -1.39 10.11 -9.89
N TYR A 394 -1.09 8.85 -9.56
CA TYR A 394 -1.05 7.71 -10.49
C TYR A 394 -2.42 7.08 -10.80
#